data_AF-A0A2V7J337-F1
#
_entry.id   AF-A0A2V7J337-F1
#
_cell.length_a   1.000
_cell.length_b   1.000
_cell.length_c   1.000
_cell.angle_alpha   90.00
_cell.angle_beta   90.00
_cell.angle_gamma   90.00
#
_symmetry.space_group_name_H-M   'P 1'
#
loop_
_entity.id
_entity.type
_entity.pdbx_description
1 polymer ?
#
loop_
_entity_poly.entity_id
_entity_poly.type
_entity_poly.pdbx_seq_one_letter_code
_entity_poly.pdbx_strand_id
1 'polypeptide(L)'
;MLFRIRAFALALVAFAPAVIRAQTPAVSAPAAALTPPLAAVRPHRFDEFGTVRIDNYYWLKERSNPEVIKYLEDENAYTKAVMAHTQALQDRLYEEMKGRVLQNDQSVPFREGNYFYYTRLVEGKNYPIYARKRGALNAPEEIMIDANVLAEGKSTFLIRAWDVSSAGDILAFAADTTGGRVSAIRFKNLRTGEMLSDVIPRSIGGIAWAEDNRTIFYTKPDAVSVRPYQVYRHKLGTPAASDQMVYEDKDETYYVSVFKTKSRAYIMIQSSQTMATEYSYIRADQPDAPFKVLIPRERGHEYSANHFGDYFYILSNDHAKNFRLMRTPVAKPGRDNWEEVIPHRADVLLEDFEFFRDYLVLTERKDGLVQLRVR
;
A
#
# COMPACT_ATOMS: atom_id res chain seq x y z
N MET A 1 57.66 -40.35 6.04
CA MET A 1 57.89 -40.93 4.71
C MET A 1 58.27 -39.76 3.78
N LEU A 2 59.56 -39.41 3.79
CA LEU A 2 60.47 -39.34 2.63
C LEU A 2 60.00 -38.44 1.46
N PHE A 3 60.74 -37.45 0.91
CA PHE A 3 62.13 -36.98 1.07
C PHE A 3 62.29 -35.62 0.34
N ARG A 4 63.11 -34.72 0.91
CA ARG A 4 64.14 -33.82 0.32
C ARG A 4 63.86 -32.89 -0.89
N ILE A 5 64.00 -31.59 -0.60
CA ILE A 5 64.96 -30.59 -1.16
C ILE A 5 65.82 -31.00 -2.37
N ARG A 6 65.88 -30.14 -3.40
CA ARG A 6 67.07 -29.74 -4.21
C ARG A 6 66.70 -28.47 -4.99
N ALA A 7 67.29 -27.30 -4.69
CA ALA A 7 68.60 -26.79 -5.11
C ALA A 7 68.63 -26.30 -6.58
N PHE A 8 68.93 -25.01 -6.72
CA PHE A 8 69.09 -24.21 -7.94
C PHE A 8 70.11 -24.80 -8.94
N ALA A 9 69.83 -24.66 -10.23
CA ALA A 9 70.83 -24.61 -11.29
C ALA A 9 70.50 -23.47 -12.26
N LEU A 10 71.46 -22.54 -12.36
CA LEU A 10 71.47 -21.37 -13.21
C LEU A 10 71.82 -21.80 -14.64
N ALA A 11 70.96 -21.49 -15.62
CA ALA A 11 71.30 -21.60 -17.03
C ALA A 11 71.17 -20.22 -17.68
N LEU A 12 72.31 -19.64 -18.05
CA LEU A 12 72.40 -18.53 -19.00
C LEU A 12 71.88 -19.04 -20.36
N VAL A 13 70.82 -18.41 -20.89
CA VAL A 13 70.49 -18.47 -22.32
C VAL A 13 70.33 -17.03 -22.81
N ALA A 14 70.92 -16.80 -23.97
CA ALA A 14 71.28 -15.50 -24.52
C ALA A 14 70.07 -14.59 -24.83
N PHE A 15 70.32 -13.30 -24.62
CA PHE A 15 69.50 -12.19 -25.10
C PHE A 15 69.40 -12.22 -26.63
N ALA A 16 68.18 -12.29 -27.15
CA ALA A 16 67.83 -11.71 -28.44
C ALA A 16 66.87 -10.54 -28.15
N PRO A 17 67.15 -9.31 -28.62
CA PRO A 17 66.23 -8.19 -28.44
C PRO A 17 65.06 -8.41 -29.41
N ALA A 18 64.03 -9.11 -28.95
CA ALA A 18 62.72 -9.00 -29.59
C ALA A 18 62.20 -7.60 -29.25
N VAL A 19 62.24 -6.70 -30.24
CA VAL A 19 61.51 -5.44 -30.20
C VAL A 19 60.03 -5.81 -30.09
N ILE A 20 59.52 -5.93 -28.87
CA ILE A 20 58.09 -5.91 -28.61
C ILE A 20 57.69 -4.46 -28.92
N ARG A 21 57.31 -4.23 -30.17
CA ARG A 21 56.45 -3.09 -30.50
C ARG A 21 55.25 -3.25 -29.58
N ALA A 22 55.16 -2.40 -28.56
CA ALA A 22 53.91 -2.19 -27.87
C ALA A 22 52.91 -1.84 -28.97
N GLN A 23 52.01 -2.76 -29.30
CA GLN A 23 50.82 -2.42 -30.05
C GLN A 23 50.08 -1.48 -29.13
N THR A 24 50.23 -0.18 -29.39
CA THR A 24 49.28 0.82 -28.92
C THR A 24 47.90 0.24 -29.19
N PRO A 25 47.04 0.04 -28.16
CA PRO A 25 45.70 -0.43 -28.41
C PRO A 25 45.11 0.53 -29.42
N ALA A 26 44.58 -0.02 -30.52
CA ALA A 26 43.90 0.78 -31.52
C ALA A 26 42.87 1.61 -30.77
N VAL A 27 43.05 2.94 -30.78
CA VAL A 27 42.04 3.88 -30.29
C VAL A 27 40.82 3.59 -31.15
N SER A 28 39.84 2.89 -30.56
CA SER A 28 38.56 2.68 -31.20
C SER A 28 38.04 4.05 -31.60
N ALA A 29 37.72 4.24 -32.88
CA ALA A 29 37.07 5.45 -33.35
C ALA A 29 35.94 5.84 -32.38
N PRO A 30 35.77 7.14 -32.06
CA PRO A 30 34.71 7.57 -31.16
C PRO A 30 33.39 7.03 -31.70
N ALA A 31 32.68 6.23 -30.91
CA ALA A 31 31.33 5.82 -31.22
C ALA A 31 30.54 7.09 -31.55
N ALA A 32 29.88 7.13 -32.71
CA ALA A 32 29.09 8.28 -33.11
C ALA A 32 28.18 8.68 -31.94
N ALA A 33 28.31 9.93 -31.49
CA ALA A 33 27.58 10.41 -30.32
C ALA A 33 26.07 10.26 -30.59
N LEU A 34 25.38 9.48 -29.77
CA LEU A 34 23.94 9.32 -29.87
C LEU A 34 23.28 10.67 -29.61
N THR A 35 22.46 11.14 -30.55
CA THR A 35 21.71 12.38 -30.41
C THR A 35 20.43 12.12 -29.62
N PRO A 36 20.16 12.85 -28.52
CA PRO A 36 18.90 12.71 -27.80
C PRO A 36 17.72 13.21 -28.65
N PRO A 37 16.53 12.62 -28.48
CA PRO A 37 15.33 13.13 -29.14
C PRO A 37 15.00 14.53 -28.60
N LEU A 38 14.55 15.42 -29.48
CA LEU A 38 14.19 16.79 -29.12
C LEU A 38 12.66 16.93 -29.16
N ALA A 39 12.06 17.28 -28.02
CA ALA A 39 10.65 17.60 -27.96
C ALA A 39 10.34 18.85 -28.79
N ALA A 40 9.23 18.83 -29.53
CA ALA A 40 8.74 20.01 -30.22
C ALA A 40 8.39 21.12 -29.21
N VAL A 41 8.89 22.32 -29.45
CA VAL A 41 8.57 23.52 -28.66
C VAL A 41 7.21 24.05 -29.09
N ARG A 42 6.23 24.02 -28.18
CA ARG A 42 4.88 24.54 -28.38
C ARG A 42 4.51 25.44 -27.20
N PRO A 43 4.72 26.77 -27.32
CA PRO A 43 4.47 27.70 -26.23
C PRO A 43 3.01 27.62 -25.77
N HIS A 44 2.79 27.20 -24.52
CA HIS A 44 1.52 27.33 -23.84
C HIS A 44 1.62 28.41 -22.77
N ARG A 45 0.77 29.43 -22.87
CA ARG A 45 0.79 30.58 -21.96
C ARG A 45 -0.16 30.33 -20.79
N PHE A 46 0.38 30.51 -19.60
CA PHE A 46 -0.31 30.60 -18.34
C PHE A 46 -0.33 32.05 -17.88
N ASP A 47 -1.48 32.54 -17.42
CA ASP A 47 -1.69 33.91 -16.97
C ASP A 47 -2.51 33.86 -15.67
N GLU A 48 -1.81 33.70 -14.55
CA GLU A 48 -2.43 33.59 -13.24
C GLU A 48 -1.77 34.56 -12.26
N PHE A 49 -2.58 35.15 -11.38
CA PHE A 49 -2.11 36.06 -10.32
C PHE A 49 -1.22 37.21 -10.81
N GLY A 50 -1.47 37.70 -12.04
CA GLY A 50 -0.71 38.78 -12.66
C GLY A 50 0.70 38.38 -13.13
N THR A 51 1.02 37.08 -13.15
CA THR A 51 2.30 36.55 -13.63
C THR A 51 2.08 35.69 -14.87
N VAL A 52 2.83 35.99 -15.93
CA VAL A 52 2.81 35.20 -17.17
C VAL A 52 3.92 34.16 -17.13
N ARG A 53 3.57 32.90 -17.36
CA ARG A 53 4.53 31.80 -17.55
C ARG A 53 4.29 31.14 -18.90
N ILE A 54 5.35 30.70 -19.55
CA ILE A 54 5.26 29.97 -20.81
C ILE A 54 5.83 28.57 -20.57
N ASP A 55 5.00 27.56 -20.76
CA ASP A 55 5.41 26.16 -20.78
C ASP A 55 5.46 25.69 -22.23
N ASN A 56 6.68 25.52 -22.75
CA ASN A 56 6.94 25.07 -24.12
C ASN A 56 6.57 23.60 -24.36
N TYR A 57 6.29 22.83 -23.31
CA TYR A 57 6.10 21.38 -23.38
C TYR A 57 4.79 20.92 -22.75
N TYR A 58 3.87 21.85 -22.46
CA TYR A 58 2.58 21.55 -21.83
C TYR A 58 1.78 20.49 -22.60
N TRP A 59 1.93 20.44 -23.93
CA TRP A 59 1.30 19.45 -24.80
C TRP A 59 1.67 17.99 -24.48
N LEU A 60 2.82 17.74 -23.84
CA LEU A 60 3.24 16.39 -23.41
C LEU A 60 2.30 15.76 -22.37
N LYS A 61 1.42 16.54 -21.74
CA LYS A 61 0.39 16.01 -20.82
C LYS A 61 -0.66 15.13 -21.52
N GLU A 62 -0.82 15.27 -22.83
CA GLU A 62 -1.87 14.61 -23.62
C GLU A 62 -1.51 13.16 -23.92
N ARG A 63 -1.82 12.25 -22.98
CA ARG A 63 -1.39 10.84 -23.04
C ARG A 63 -1.78 10.07 -24.31
N SER A 64 -2.88 10.43 -24.96
CA SER A 64 -3.37 9.78 -26.18
C SER A 64 -2.89 10.44 -27.47
N ASN A 65 -2.13 11.54 -27.38
CA ASN A 65 -1.63 12.25 -28.54
C ASN A 65 -0.52 11.42 -29.21
N PRO A 66 -0.64 11.07 -30.51
CA PRO A 66 0.35 10.25 -31.20
C PRO A 66 1.77 10.84 -31.19
N GLU A 67 1.91 12.17 -31.17
CA GLU A 67 3.22 12.83 -31.11
C GLU A 67 3.88 12.67 -29.74
N VAL A 68 3.08 12.63 -28.66
CA VAL A 68 3.58 12.38 -27.30
C VAL A 68 4.05 10.94 -27.19
N ILE A 69 3.25 9.98 -27.66
CA ILE A 69 3.60 8.56 -27.68
C ILE A 69 4.90 8.36 -28.45
N LYS A 70 5.00 8.93 -29.66
CA LYS A 70 6.22 8.86 -30.47
C LYS A 70 7.44 9.43 -29.74
N TYR A 71 7.32 10.60 -29.11
CA TYR A 71 8.43 11.20 -28.38
C TYR A 71 8.88 10.31 -27.21
N LEU A 72 7.96 9.69 -26.48
CA LEU A 72 8.28 8.73 -25.42
C LEU A 72 8.95 7.45 -25.94
N GLU A 73 8.51 6.94 -27.09
CA GLU A 73 9.16 5.80 -27.77
C GLU A 73 10.59 6.15 -28.20
N ASP A 74 10.80 7.34 -28.75
CA ASP A 74 12.13 7.83 -29.14
C ASP A 74 13.05 8.00 -27.91
N GLU A 75 12.54 8.50 -26.78
CA GLU A 75 13.28 8.59 -25.50
C GLU A 75 13.63 7.21 -24.93
N ASN A 76 12.71 6.24 -25.01
CA ASN A 76 12.97 4.86 -24.60
C ASN A 76 14.06 4.21 -25.47
N ALA A 77 14.02 4.44 -26.79
CA ALA A 77 15.02 3.93 -27.72
C ALA A 77 16.40 4.58 -27.47
N TYR A 78 16.43 5.89 -27.24
CA TYR A 78 17.65 6.62 -26.88
C TYR A 78 18.24 6.10 -25.57
N THR A 79 17.42 5.95 -24.53
CA THR A 79 17.84 5.39 -23.23
C THR A 79 18.44 4.00 -23.41
N LYS A 80 17.79 3.11 -24.17
CA LYS A 80 18.32 1.77 -24.47
C LYS A 80 19.67 1.82 -25.17
N ALA A 81 19.84 2.72 -26.14
CA ALA A 81 21.09 2.86 -26.88
C ALA A 81 22.24 3.40 -26.02
N VAL A 82 21.99 4.44 -25.21
CA VAL A 82 23.00 5.02 -24.30
C VAL A 82 23.39 4.01 -23.21
N MET A 83 22.41 3.28 -22.67
CA MET A 83 22.65 2.31 -21.60
C MET A 83 23.19 0.96 -22.09
N ALA A 84 23.28 0.72 -23.41
CA ALA A 84 23.66 -0.57 -23.98
C ALA A 84 24.99 -1.11 -23.44
N HIS A 85 25.98 -0.23 -23.23
CA HIS A 85 27.29 -0.61 -22.70
C HIS A 85 27.25 -1.14 -21.25
N THR A 86 26.17 -0.88 -20.51
CA THR A 86 25.97 -1.32 -19.13
C THR A 86 25.17 -2.62 -19.01
N GLN A 87 24.75 -3.24 -20.11
CA GLN A 87 23.85 -4.40 -20.09
C GLN A 87 24.38 -5.53 -19.20
N ALA A 88 25.67 -5.87 -19.32
CA ALA A 88 26.30 -6.90 -18.49
C ALA A 88 26.32 -6.54 -16.98
N LEU A 89 26.38 -5.26 -16.62
CA LEU A 89 26.25 -4.82 -15.23
C LEU A 89 24.80 -4.92 -14.76
N GLN A 90 23.83 -4.50 -15.57
CA GLN A 90 22.40 -4.62 -15.26
C GLN A 90 21.99 -6.07 -15.03
N ASP A 91 22.43 -6.98 -15.89
CA ASP A 91 22.14 -8.42 -15.78
C ASP A 91 22.74 -9.01 -14.49
N ARG A 92 23.98 -8.63 -14.13
CA ARG A 92 24.59 -9.04 -12.86
C ARG A 92 23.80 -8.51 -11.66
N LEU A 93 23.45 -7.23 -11.66
CA LEU A 93 22.66 -6.63 -10.58
C LEU A 93 21.28 -7.29 -10.47
N TYR A 94 20.64 -7.61 -11.60
CA TYR A 94 19.36 -8.30 -11.64
C TYR A 94 19.46 -9.69 -10.97
N GLU A 95 20.41 -10.52 -11.39
CA GLU A 95 20.61 -11.86 -10.81
C GLU A 95 21.03 -11.78 -9.33
N GLU A 96 21.86 -10.80 -8.96
CA GLU A 96 22.22 -10.54 -7.57
C GLU A 96 21.03 -10.14 -6.69
N MET A 97 20.15 -9.25 -7.18
CA MET A 97 18.94 -8.87 -6.45
C MET A 97 17.96 -10.04 -6.36
N LYS A 98 17.72 -10.74 -7.47
CA LYS A 98 16.84 -11.91 -7.54
C LYS A 98 17.34 -13.05 -6.63
N GLY A 99 18.65 -13.30 -6.59
CA GLY A 99 19.25 -14.32 -5.74
C GLY A 99 19.16 -14.03 -4.23
N ARG A 100 18.86 -12.79 -3.84
CA ARG A 100 18.60 -12.39 -2.44
C ARG A 100 17.12 -12.42 -2.07
N VAL A 101 16.22 -12.66 -3.03
CA VAL A 101 14.78 -12.78 -2.81
C VAL A 101 14.40 -14.25 -2.68
N LEU A 102 13.77 -14.61 -1.56
CA LEU A 102 13.17 -15.93 -1.39
C LEU A 102 11.92 -16.03 -2.27
N GLN A 103 11.99 -16.80 -3.34
CA GLN A 103 10.86 -16.99 -4.26
C GLN A 103 9.75 -17.86 -3.67
N ASN A 104 10.13 -18.78 -2.78
CA ASN A 104 9.21 -19.48 -1.87
C ASN A 104 9.32 -18.81 -0.51
N ASP A 105 8.28 -18.10 -0.10
CA ASP A 105 8.24 -17.41 1.18
C ASP A 105 6.82 -17.37 1.73
N GLN A 106 6.69 -17.18 3.04
CA GLN A 106 5.42 -16.99 3.70
C GLN A 106 5.53 -15.90 4.76
N SER A 107 4.48 -15.09 4.88
CA SER A 107 4.35 -14.15 5.98
C SER A 107 4.23 -14.91 7.31
N VAL A 108 4.61 -14.25 8.40
CA VAL A 108 4.28 -14.75 9.75
C VAL A 108 2.75 -14.82 9.88
N PRO A 109 2.17 -15.99 10.20
CA PRO A 109 0.72 -16.09 10.34
C PRO A 109 0.22 -15.29 11.53
N PHE A 110 -0.88 -14.56 11.35
CA PHE A 110 -1.58 -13.87 12.45
C PHE A 110 -2.90 -14.55 12.74
N ARG A 111 -3.32 -14.54 14.00
CA ARG A 111 -4.60 -15.12 14.41
C ARG A 111 -5.70 -14.07 14.42
N GLU A 112 -6.81 -14.38 13.77
CA GLU A 112 -8.05 -13.64 13.93
C GLU A 112 -9.22 -14.63 14.05
N GLY A 113 -9.97 -14.50 15.15
CA GLY A 113 -10.99 -15.46 15.54
C GLY A 113 -10.43 -16.89 15.64
N ASN A 114 -11.03 -17.79 14.86
CA ASN A 114 -10.67 -19.21 14.81
C ASN A 114 -9.67 -19.55 13.69
N TYR A 115 -9.10 -18.56 13.03
CA TYR A 115 -8.23 -18.77 11.87
C TYR A 115 -6.86 -18.12 12.06
N PHE A 116 -5.85 -18.75 11.48
CA PHE A 116 -4.55 -18.17 11.24
C PHE A 116 -4.45 -17.78 9.77
N TYR A 117 -4.25 -16.51 9.49
CA TYR A 117 -4.16 -15.94 8.14
C TYR A 117 -2.71 -15.69 7.78
N TYR A 118 -2.36 -15.92 6.52
CA TYR A 118 -1.03 -15.66 5.99
C TYR A 118 -1.08 -15.52 4.47
N THR A 119 0.00 -14.96 3.94
CA THR A 119 0.25 -14.84 2.51
C THR A 119 1.49 -15.64 2.18
N ARG A 120 1.51 -16.34 1.05
CA ARG A 120 2.70 -17.04 0.56
C ARG A 120 2.99 -16.78 -0.90
N LEU A 121 4.27 -16.82 -1.23
CA LEU A 121 4.80 -16.79 -2.60
C LEU A 121 5.20 -18.22 -2.99
N VAL A 122 5.10 -18.50 -4.29
CA VAL A 122 5.50 -19.78 -4.86
C VAL A 122 6.51 -19.49 -5.96
N GLU A 123 7.56 -20.28 -6.00
CA GLU A 123 8.61 -20.19 -7.01
C GLU A 123 8.03 -20.28 -8.43
N GLY A 124 8.55 -19.42 -9.31
CA GLY A 124 8.06 -19.28 -10.69
C GLY A 124 6.66 -18.64 -10.83
N LYS A 125 6.04 -18.19 -9.73
CA LYS A 125 4.76 -17.47 -9.74
C LYS A 125 4.98 -15.99 -9.40
N ASN A 126 4.18 -15.13 -10.02
CA ASN A 126 4.35 -13.67 -9.92
C ASN A 126 3.47 -13.03 -8.84
N TYR A 127 2.47 -13.76 -8.34
CA TYR A 127 1.46 -13.21 -7.43
C TYR A 127 1.33 -14.04 -6.15
N PRO A 128 0.95 -13.39 -5.03
CA PRO A 128 0.75 -14.07 -3.77
C PRO A 128 -0.49 -14.97 -3.76
N ILE A 129 -0.45 -15.98 -2.89
CA ILE A 129 -1.61 -16.76 -2.48
C ILE A 129 -1.99 -16.33 -1.06
N TYR A 130 -3.23 -15.90 -0.88
CA TYR A 130 -3.81 -15.54 0.41
C TYR A 130 -4.54 -16.75 0.98
N ALA A 131 -4.10 -17.21 2.14
CA ALA A 131 -4.54 -18.46 2.72
C ALA A 131 -4.83 -18.33 4.22
N ARG A 132 -5.54 -19.32 4.76
CA ARG A 132 -5.80 -19.43 6.19
C ARG A 132 -5.80 -20.88 6.66
N LYS A 133 -5.66 -21.07 7.96
CA LYS A 133 -5.76 -22.38 8.64
C LYS A 133 -6.65 -22.28 9.84
N ARG A 134 -7.57 -23.24 10.02
CA ARG A 134 -8.52 -23.22 11.13
C ARG A 134 -7.92 -23.82 12.40
N GLY A 135 -7.99 -23.08 13.51
CA GLY A 135 -7.68 -23.55 14.86
C GLY A 135 -6.20 -23.70 15.21
N ALA A 136 -5.36 -24.18 14.29
CA ALA A 136 -3.94 -24.42 14.54
C ALA A 136 -3.07 -24.15 13.29
N LEU A 137 -1.78 -23.85 13.52
CA LEU A 137 -0.81 -23.56 12.45
C LEU A 137 -0.47 -24.78 11.56
N ASN A 138 -0.71 -25.99 12.06
CA ASN A 138 -0.52 -27.26 11.33
C ASN A 138 -1.82 -27.81 10.73
N ALA A 139 -2.95 -27.11 10.88
CA ALA A 139 -4.20 -27.51 10.25
C ALA A 139 -4.11 -27.40 8.71
N PRO A 140 -4.99 -28.10 7.96
CA PRO A 140 -5.04 -27.97 6.50
C PRO A 140 -5.21 -26.53 6.03
N GLU A 141 -4.52 -26.18 4.94
CA GLU A 141 -4.63 -24.87 4.30
C GLU A 141 -5.98 -24.70 3.59
N GLU A 142 -6.61 -23.55 3.78
CA GLU A 142 -7.74 -23.06 3.01
C GLU A 142 -7.30 -21.86 2.15
N ILE A 143 -7.33 -22.01 0.81
CA ILE A 143 -6.98 -20.92 -0.11
C ILE A 143 -8.17 -19.96 -0.26
N MET A 144 -7.97 -18.73 0.19
CA MET A 144 -8.95 -17.66 0.05
C MET A 144 -8.86 -17.06 -1.36
N ILE A 145 -7.65 -16.65 -1.77
CA ILE A 145 -7.37 -16.02 -3.06
C ILE A 145 -6.09 -16.62 -3.62
N ASP A 146 -6.17 -17.24 -4.80
CA ASP A 146 -4.98 -17.51 -5.62
C ASP A 146 -4.90 -16.44 -6.71
N ALA A 147 -4.08 -15.41 -6.47
CA ALA A 147 -3.95 -14.31 -7.41
C ALA A 147 -3.28 -14.74 -8.72
N ASN A 148 -2.56 -15.87 -8.77
CA ASN A 148 -1.96 -16.36 -10.01
C ASN A 148 -3.03 -16.86 -10.97
N VAL A 149 -3.95 -17.69 -10.46
CA VAL A 149 -5.09 -18.19 -11.24
C VAL A 149 -5.98 -17.02 -11.70
N LEU A 150 -6.28 -16.09 -10.79
CA LEU A 150 -7.10 -14.93 -11.14
C LEU A 150 -6.41 -13.96 -12.11
N ALA A 151 -5.08 -13.94 -12.16
CA ALA A 151 -4.31 -13.10 -13.07
C ALA A 151 -4.16 -13.68 -14.48
N GLU A 152 -4.51 -14.96 -14.72
CA GLU A 152 -4.36 -15.57 -16.04
C GLU A 152 -5.05 -14.74 -17.14
N GLY A 153 -4.32 -14.56 -18.25
CA GLY A 153 -4.74 -13.77 -19.40
C GLY A 153 -4.76 -12.25 -19.18
N LYS A 154 -4.29 -11.73 -18.03
CA LYS A 154 -4.28 -10.30 -17.70
C LYS A 154 -2.86 -9.76 -17.67
N SER A 155 -2.67 -8.56 -18.23
CA SER A 155 -1.38 -7.85 -18.17
C SER A 155 -1.02 -7.36 -16.77
N THR A 156 -2.02 -7.16 -15.91
CA THR A 156 -1.86 -6.72 -14.53
C THR A 156 -2.97 -7.29 -13.67
N PHE A 157 -2.64 -7.68 -12.44
CA PHE A 157 -3.62 -8.10 -11.44
C PHE A 157 -3.11 -7.76 -10.03
N LEU A 158 -3.87 -6.95 -9.30
CA LEU A 158 -3.49 -6.48 -7.97
C LEU A 158 -4.66 -6.67 -7.00
N ILE A 159 -4.42 -7.39 -5.90
CA ILE A 159 -5.34 -7.40 -4.77
C ILE A 159 -5.08 -6.14 -3.95
N ARG A 160 -6.05 -5.22 -3.93
CA ARG A 160 -5.92 -3.92 -3.24
C ARG A 160 -6.42 -3.95 -1.80
N ALA A 161 -7.37 -4.81 -1.49
CA ALA A 161 -7.93 -5.00 -0.17
C ALA A 161 -8.65 -6.35 -0.10
N TRP A 162 -8.77 -6.90 1.10
CA TRP A 162 -9.65 -8.02 1.38
C TRP A 162 -10.09 -7.97 2.84
N ASP A 163 -11.26 -8.52 3.13
CA ASP A 163 -11.78 -8.68 4.49
C ASP A 163 -12.68 -9.92 4.54
N VAL A 164 -12.73 -10.58 5.69
CA VAL A 164 -13.52 -11.79 5.91
C VAL A 164 -14.70 -11.47 6.81
N SER A 165 -15.86 -11.99 6.43
CA SER A 165 -17.10 -11.82 7.14
C SER A 165 -17.01 -12.32 8.58
N SER A 166 -17.90 -11.82 9.42
CA SER A 166 -17.86 -12.06 10.86
C SER A 166 -18.02 -13.54 11.26
N ALA A 167 -18.76 -14.33 10.48
CA ALA A 167 -18.87 -15.77 10.64
C ALA A 167 -17.68 -16.55 10.04
N GLY A 168 -16.76 -15.88 9.34
CA GLY A 168 -15.58 -16.49 8.75
C GLY A 168 -15.85 -17.26 7.46
N ASP A 169 -16.97 -17.06 6.79
CA ASP A 169 -17.40 -17.88 5.66
C ASP A 169 -17.58 -17.14 4.33
N ILE A 170 -17.49 -15.82 4.32
CA ILE A 170 -17.52 -15.03 3.08
C ILE A 170 -16.31 -14.12 3.06
N LEU A 171 -15.55 -14.19 1.96
CA LEU A 171 -14.48 -13.26 1.66
C LEU A 171 -15.03 -12.15 0.77
N ALA A 172 -14.71 -10.91 1.09
CA ALA A 172 -14.77 -9.78 0.15
C ALA A 172 -13.35 -9.41 -0.24
N PHE A 173 -13.05 -9.22 -1.54
CA PHE A 173 -11.74 -8.77 -1.99
C PHE A 173 -11.83 -7.83 -3.18
N ALA A 174 -10.99 -6.80 -3.17
CA ALA A 174 -10.88 -5.79 -4.22
C ALA A 174 -9.74 -6.16 -5.18
N ALA A 175 -10.09 -6.40 -6.44
CA ALA A 175 -9.12 -6.71 -7.50
C ALA A 175 -9.06 -5.59 -8.56
N ASP A 176 -7.84 -5.14 -8.87
CA ASP A 176 -7.52 -4.16 -9.92
C ASP A 176 -6.76 -4.86 -11.05
N THR A 177 -7.35 -4.86 -12.25
CA THR A 177 -6.78 -5.51 -13.45
C THR A 177 -6.11 -4.53 -14.40
N THR A 178 -6.00 -3.26 -14.02
CA THR A 178 -5.51 -2.16 -14.86
C THR A 178 -4.29 -1.47 -14.28
N GLY A 179 -4.06 -1.60 -12.97
CA GLY A 179 -3.04 -0.86 -12.23
C GLY A 179 -3.49 0.54 -11.78
N GLY A 180 -4.68 0.99 -12.18
CA GLY A 180 -5.22 2.34 -11.97
C GLY A 180 -5.73 2.65 -10.55
N ARG A 181 -5.54 1.74 -9.58
CA ARG A 181 -5.96 1.84 -8.16
C ARG A 181 -7.47 1.68 -7.91
N VAL A 182 -8.31 1.81 -8.94
CA VAL A 182 -9.74 1.49 -8.86
C VAL A 182 -9.94 -0.01 -9.04
N SER A 183 -10.67 -0.62 -8.12
CA SER A 183 -10.89 -2.08 -8.07
C SER A 183 -12.37 -2.42 -8.12
N ALA A 184 -12.67 -3.64 -8.59
CA ALA A 184 -13.96 -4.26 -8.33
C ALA A 184 -13.88 -5.12 -7.06
N ILE A 185 -14.83 -4.95 -6.12
CA ILE A 185 -14.98 -5.86 -4.97
C ILE A 185 -15.78 -7.06 -5.44
N ARG A 186 -15.27 -8.25 -5.15
CA ARG A 186 -15.87 -9.54 -5.45
C ARG A 186 -15.99 -10.33 -4.17
N PHE A 187 -16.90 -11.31 -4.17
CA PHE A 187 -17.16 -12.13 -3.00
C PHE A 187 -16.95 -13.61 -3.30
N LYS A 188 -16.46 -14.34 -2.30
CA LYS A 188 -16.24 -15.79 -2.38
C LYS A 188 -16.81 -16.46 -1.13
N ASN A 189 -17.59 -17.51 -1.32
CA ASN A 189 -17.97 -18.41 -0.24
C ASN A 189 -16.75 -19.27 0.12
N LEU A 190 -16.23 -19.11 1.33
CA LEU A 190 -15.05 -19.82 1.80
C LEU A 190 -15.34 -21.26 2.23
N ARG A 191 -16.62 -21.65 2.39
CA ARG A 191 -17.01 -23.03 2.67
C ARG A 191 -17.06 -23.88 1.40
N THR A 192 -17.60 -23.34 0.31
CA THR A 192 -17.74 -24.06 -0.97
C THR A 192 -16.58 -23.79 -1.92
N GLY A 193 -15.87 -22.67 -1.75
CA GLY A 193 -14.83 -22.21 -2.66
C GLY A 193 -15.36 -21.41 -3.86
N GLU A 194 -16.69 -21.24 -3.97
CA GLU A 194 -17.34 -20.63 -5.12
C GLU A 194 -17.35 -19.10 -5.04
N MET A 195 -17.21 -18.45 -6.20
CA MET A 195 -17.42 -17.02 -6.33
C MET A 195 -18.92 -16.72 -6.30
N LEU A 196 -19.33 -15.71 -5.52
CA LEU A 196 -20.70 -15.23 -5.50
C LEU A 196 -20.97 -14.32 -6.72
N SER A 197 -22.25 -14.14 -7.06
CA SER A 197 -22.70 -13.28 -8.17
C SER A 197 -22.46 -11.79 -7.94
N ASP A 198 -22.41 -11.37 -6.68
CA ASP A 198 -22.26 -9.97 -6.27
C ASP A 198 -20.91 -9.40 -6.73
N VAL A 199 -20.94 -8.22 -7.35
CA VAL A 199 -19.76 -7.47 -7.76
C VAL A 199 -20.02 -5.98 -7.57
N ILE A 200 -19.13 -5.30 -6.86
CA ILE A 200 -19.14 -3.84 -6.73
C ILE A 200 -18.07 -3.29 -7.69
N PRO A 201 -18.44 -2.59 -8.77
CA PRO A 201 -17.54 -2.36 -9.90
C PRO A 201 -16.46 -1.30 -9.64
N ARG A 202 -16.70 -0.35 -8.73
CA ARG A 202 -15.80 0.79 -8.48
C ARG A 202 -15.64 1.04 -6.99
N SER A 203 -14.51 0.60 -6.48
CA SER A 203 -14.05 0.82 -5.11
C SER A 203 -12.58 1.28 -5.13
N ILE A 204 -12.14 1.88 -4.02
CA ILE A 204 -10.73 2.22 -3.83
C ILE A 204 -10.29 1.89 -2.40
N GLY A 205 -9.84 0.65 -2.19
CA GLY A 205 -9.56 0.16 -0.84
C GLY A 205 -10.78 0.23 0.08
N GLY A 206 -10.56 0.08 1.39
CA GLY A 206 -11.59 0.18 2.44
C GLY A 206 -12.73 -0.83 2.27
N ILE A 207 -12.63 -1.96 2.97
CA ILE A 207 -13.74 -2.92 3.09
C ILE A 207 -13.93 -3.15 4.59
N ALA A 208 -15.16 -2.98 5.07
CA ALA A 208 -15.49 -3.24 6.46
C ALA A 208 -16.78 -4.07 6.54
N TRP A 209 -16.66 -5.32 6.98
CA TRP A 209 -17.83 -6.15 7.29
C TRP A 209 -18.55 -5.67 8.55
N ALA A 210 -19.87 -5.51 8.47
CA ALA A 210 -20.73 -5.46 9.63
C ALA A 210 -20.76 -6.82 10.37
N GLU A 211 -21.34 -6.85 11.57
CA GLU A 211 -21.49 -8.08 12.37
C GLU A 211 -22.71 -8.93 11.95
N ASP A 212 -23.54 -8.46 11.01
CA ASP A 212 -24.69 -9.21 10.47
C ASP A 212 -24.31 -10.29 9.43
N ASN A 213 -23.01 -10.42 9.11
CA ASN A 213 -22.46 -11.33 8.10
C ASN A 213 -23.03 -11.14 6.68
N ARG A 214 -23.63 -9.98 6.39
CA ARG A 214 -24.34 -9.71 5.14
C ARG A 214 -24.05 -8.33 4.56
N THR A 215 -23.75 -7.36 5.41
CA THR A 215 -23.53 -5.97 5.02
C THR A 215 -22.04 -5.63 5.03
N ILE A 216 -21.58 -4.97 3.97
CA ILE A 216 -20.25 -4.35 3.94
C ILE A 216 -20.37 -2.84 3.72
N PHE A 217 -19.38 -2.12 4.24
CA PHE A 217 -19.12 -0.73 3.90
C PHE A 217 -17.87 -0.65 3.03
N TYR A 218 -17.91 0.19 2.00
CA TYR A 218 -16.78 0.37 1.10
C TYR A 218 -16.64 1.81 0.63
N THR A 219 -15.41 2.17 0.24
CA THR A 219 -15.10 3.52 -0.23
C THR A 219 -15.21 3.60 -1.75
N LYS A 220 -15.90 4.63 -2.25
CA LYS A 220 -16.03 4.92 -3.69
C LYS A 220 -15.17 6.15 -4.06
N PRO A 221 -14.30 6.03 -5.08
CA PRO A 221 -13.51 7.16 -5.56
C PRO A 221 -14.32 8.10 -6.44
N ASP A 222 -13.90 9.36 -6.46
CA ASP A 222 -14.24 10.31 -7.52
C ASP A 222 -13.85 9.76 -8.90
N ALA A 223 -14.64 10.10 -9.92
CA ALA A 223 -14.50 9.53 -11.25
C ALA A 223 -13.19 9.95 -11.95
N VAL A 224 -12.69 11.14 -11.66
CA VAL A 224 -11.55 11.76 -12.38
C VAL A 224 -10.29 11.74 -11.54
N SER A 225 -10.34 12.32 -10.34
CA SER A 225 -9.19 12.42 -9.43
C SER A 225 -8.83 11.09 -8.76
N VAL A 226 -9.75 10.13 -8.75
CA VAL A 226 -9.61 8.84 -8.06
C VAL A 226 -9.51 9.02 -6.53
N ARG A 227 -9.82 10.22 -6.00
CA ARG A 227 -9.85 10.50 -4.55
C ARG A 227 -11.00 9.74 -3.89
N PRO A 228 -10.78 8.99 -2.80
CA PRO A 228 -11.85 8.44 -1.99
C PRO A 228 -12.61 9.55 -1.25
N TYR A 229 -13.91 9.65 -1.46
CA TYR A 229 -14.72 10.72 -0.85
C TYR A 229 -16.13 10.29 -0.41
N GLN A 230 -16.59 9.12 -0.82
CA GLN A 230 -17.89 8.58 -0.43
C GLN A 230 -17.73 7.20 0.21
N VAL A 231 -18.60 6.90 1.18
CA VAL A 231 -18.78 5.54 1.72
C VAL A 231 -20.16 5.05 1.36
N TYR A 232 -20.22 3.83 0.85
CA TYR A 232 -21.46 3.14 0.50
C TYR A 232 -21.63 1.89 1.36
N ARG A 233 -22.90 1.54 1.56
CA ARG A 233 -23.35 0.31 2.20
C ARG A 233 -23.90 -0.64 1.15
N HIS A 234 -23.32 -1.82 1.06
CA HIS A 234 -23.75 -2.91 0.20
C HIS A 234 -24.34 -4.06 1.04
N LYS A 235 -25.49 -4.59 0.63
CA LYS A 235 -26.09 -5.79 1.21
C LYS A 235 -25.93 -6.96 0.24
N LEU A 236 -25.31 -8.04 0.69
CA LEU A 236 -25.18 -9.24 -0.15
C LEU A 236 -26.54 -9.74 -0.66
N GLY A 237 -26.52 -10.17 -1.93
CA GLY A 237 -27.66 -10.63 -2.70
C GLY A 237 -28.46 -9.49 -3.34
N THR A 238 -27.95 -8.26 -3.31
CA THR A 238 -28.61 -7.10 -3.94
C THR A 238 -27.72 -6.50 -5.04
N PRO A 239 -28.30 -5.88 -6.09
CA PRO A 239 -27.49 -5.23 -7.11
C PRO A 239 -26.69 -4.05 -6.53
N ALA A 240 -25.41 -3.92 -6.86
CA ALA A 240 -24.57 -2.81 -6.40
C ALA A 240 -25.12 -1.41 -6.79
N ALA A 241 -25.96 -1.33 -7.83
CA ALA A 241 -26.65 -0.09 -8.20
C ALA A 241 -27.70 0.37 -7.16
N SER A 242 -28.11 -0.53 -6.25
CA SER A 242 -29.02 -0.24 -5.14
C SER A 242 -28.30 0.09 -3.82
N ASP A 243 -26.97 0.09 -3.83
CA ASP A 243 -26.15 0.41 -2.66
C ASP A 243 -26.41 1.84 -2.19
N GLN A 244 -26.46 2.02 -0.88
CA GLN A 244 -26.83 3.30 -0.28
C GLN A 244 -25.58 4.06 0.12
N MET A 245 -25.46 5.31 -0.34
CA MET A 245 -24.43 6.22 0.14
C MET A 245 -24.74 6.63 1.58
N VAL A 246 -23.82 6.33 2.50
CA VAL A 246 -23.98 6.59 3.94
C VAL A 246 -23.12 7.75 4.43
N TYR A 247 -22.13 8.18 3.64
CA TYR A 247 -21.27 9.32 3.94
C TYR A 247 -20.69 9.91 2.65
N GLU A 248 -20.51 11.22 2.62
CA GLU A 248 -19.83 11.97 1.57
C GLU A 248 -19.05 13.13 2.19
N ASP A 249 -17.77 13.27 1.84
CA ASP A 249 -17.01 14.49 2.10
C ASP A 249 -16.88 15.33 0.82
N LYS A 250 -17.53 16.49 0.85
CA LYS A 250 -17.56 17.43 -0.28
C LYS A 250 -16.31 18.30 -0.37
N ASP A 251 -15.50 18.34 0.70
CA ASP A 251 -14.23 19.04 0.67
C ASP A 251 -13.20 18.15 -0.05
N GLU A 252 -12.69 18.63 -1.19
CA GLU A 252 -11.77 17.90 -2.05
C GLU A 252 -10.38 17.70 -1.44
N THR A 253 -10.09 18.36 -0.30
CA THR A 253 -8.83 18.19 0.44
C THR A 253 -8.83 16.96 1.35
N TYR A 254 -10.01 16.40 1.67
CA TYR A 254 -10.14 15.27 2.57
C TYR A 254 -10.11 13.93 1.84
N TYR A 255 -9.52 12.92 2.47
CA TYR A 255 -9.56 11.54 2.04
C TYR A 255 -10.46 10.76 3.01
N VAL A 256 -11.37 9.97 2.45
CA VAL A 256 -12.32 9.17 3.23
C VAL A 256 -11.89 7.72 3.27
N SER A 257 -11.93 7.10 4.45
CA SER A 257 -11.70 5.66 4.62
C SER A 257 -12.78 5.05 5.51
N VAL A 258 -13.01 3.75 5.39
CA VAL A 258 -13.92 2.99 6.26
C VAL A 258 -13.25 1.72 6.74
N PHE A 259 -13.40 1.42 8.03
CA PHE A 259 -12.81 0.25 8.67
C PHE A 259 -13.62 -0.18 9.89
N LYS A 260 -13.37 -1.40 10.40
CA LYS A 260 -13.96 -1.90 11.64
C LYS A 260 -12.93 -1.80 12.77
N THR A 261 -13.36 -1.35 13.93
CA THR A 261 -12.50 -1.32 15.13
C THR A 261 -12.04 -2.74 15.50
N LYS A 262 -10.85 -2.88 16.09
CA LYS A 262 -10.32 -4.18 16.55
C LYS A 262 -11.25 -4.92 17.52
N SER A 263 -12.00 -4.17 18.33
CA SER A 263 -13.05 -4.70 19.21
C SER A 263 -14.24 -5.33 18.47
N ARG A 264 -14.36 -5.08 17.16
CA ARG A 264 -15.47 -5.44 16.27
C ARG A 264 -16.80 -4.76 16.59
N ALA A 265 -16.86 -3.90 17.62
CA ALA A 265 -18.10 -3.27 18.06
C ALA A 265 -18.56 -2.13 17.15
N TYR A 266 -17.63 -1.48 16.43
CA TYR A 266 -17.91 -0.28 15.64
C TYR A 266 -17.32 -0.32 14.24
N ILE A 267 -18.08 0.18 13.27
CA ILE A 267 -17.58 0.62 11.96
C ILE A 267 -17.27 2.10 12.07
N MET A 268 -16.07 2.49 11.63
CA MET A 268 -15.56 3.85 11.65
C MET A 268 -15.40 4.35 10.22
N ILE A 269 -15.85 5.57 9.97
CA ILE A 269 -15.51 6.35 8.79
C ILE A 269 -14.54 7.43 9.25
N GLN A 270 -13.36 7.49 8.65
CA GLN A 270 -12.40 8.57 8.83
C GLN A 270 -12.50 9.49 7.63
N SER A 271 -12.60 10.79 7.87
CA SER A 271 -12.34 11.82 6.88
C SER A 271 -11.15 12.66 7.36
N SER A 272 -10.07 12.69 6.59
CA SER A 272 -8.83 13.37 7.01
C SER A 272 -8.14 14.15 5.89
N GLN A 273 -7.56 15.27 6.25
CA GLN A 273 -6.57 16.02 5.47
C GLN A 273 -5.36 16.36 6.35
N THR A 274 -4.34 17.01 5.80
CA THR A 274 -3.05 17.24 6.47
C THR A 274 -3.13 17.89 7.85
N MET A 275 -4.18 18.68 8.12
CA MET A 275 -4.31 19.42 9.38
C MET A 275 -5.65 19.22 10.09
N ALA A 276 -6.46 18.25 9.69
CA ALA A 276 -7.76 18.03 10.32
C ALA A 276 -8.25 16.60 10.09
N THR A 277 -8.83 16.01 11.13
CA THR A 277 -9.49 14.70 11.04
C THR A 277 -10.88 14.73 11.66
N GLU A 278 -11.79 13.95 11.10
CA GLU A 278 -13.12 13.66 11.64
C GLU A 278 -13.36 12.16 11.58
N TYR A 279 -13.86 11.59 12.67
CA TYR A 279 -14.39 10.24 12.67
C TYR A 279 -15.90 10.28 12.82
N SER A 280 -16.56 9.42 12.07
CA SER A 280 -17.96 9.04 12.31
C SER A 280 -18.05 7.55 12.59
N TYR A 281 -19.02 7.12 13.39
CA TYR A 281 -19.14 5.72 13.77
C TYR A 281 -20.59 5.23 13.84
N ILE A 282 -20.76 3.92 13.67
CA ILE A 282 -21.97 3.17 13.99
C ILE A 282 -21.59 1.89 14.71
N ARG A 283 -22.54 1.31 15.46
CA ARG A 283 -22.35 -0.06 15.95
C ARG A 283 -22.34 -1.03 14.76
N ALA A 284 -21.37 -1.93 14.74
CA ALA A 284 -21.21 -2.88 13.63
C ALA A 284 -22.34 -3.94 13.60
N ASP A 285 -23.05 -4.16 14.70
CA ASP A 285 -24.25 -5.01 14.78
C ASP A 285 -25.55 -4.29 14.39
N GLN A 286 -25.49 -2.98 14.11
CA GLN A 286 -26.61 -2.16 13.67
C GLN A 286 -26.26 -1.45 12.36
N PRO A 287 -25.95 -2.19 11.27
CA PRO A 287 -25.43 -1.61 10.04
C PRO A 287 -26.42 -0.70 9.30
N ASP A 288 -27.70 -0.74 9.67
CA ASP A 288 -28.73 0.14 9.12
C ASP A 288 -28.83 1.51 9.81
N ALA A 289 -28.16 1.69 10.96
CA ALA A 289 -28.17 2.94 11.71
C ALA A 289 -27.43 4.08 10.98
N PRO A 290 -27.79 5.36 11.24
CA PRO A 290 -27.04 6.50 10.72
C PRO A 290 -25.71 6.67 11.46
N PHE A 291 -24.68 7.08 10.71
CA PHE A 291 -23.37 7.44 11.27
C PHE A 291 -23.46 8.66 12.19
N LYS A 292 -22.75 8.60 13.31
CA LYS A 292 -22.64 9.68 14.29
C LYS A 292 -21.22 10.21 14.29
N VAL A 293 -21.06 11.52 14.22
CA VAL A 293 -19.74 12.17 14.38
C VAL A 293 -19.24 11.92 15.80
N LEU A 294 -17.97 11.51 15.92
CA LEU A 294 -17.29 11.29 17.19
C LEU A 294 -16.87 12.62 17.81
N ILE A 295 -15.95 13.32 17.13
CA ILE A 295 -15.51 14.68 17.45
C ILE A 295 -15.53 15.47 16.14
N PRO A 296 -16.30 16.58 16.04
CA PRO A 296 -16.31 17.42 14.84
C PRO A 296 -14.91 17.90 14.46
N ARG A 297 -14.62 17.97 13.16
CA ARG A 297 -13.32 18.47 12.69
C ARG A 297 -13.05 19.91 13.13
N GLU A 298 -11.79 20.18 13.41
CA GLU A 298 -11.27 21.51 13.71
C GLU A 298 -9.93 21.69 12.99
N ARG A 299 -9.66 22.88 12.45
CA ARG A 299 -8.39 23.15 11.77
C ARG A 299 -7.23 23.08 12.77
N GLY A 300 -6.22 22.30 12.44
CA GLY A 300 -5.07 22.03 13.30
C GLY A 300 -5.30 20.85 14.26
N HIS A 301 -6.49 20.25 14.30
CA HIS A 301 -6.79 19.11 15.16
C HIS A 301 -6.72 17.79 14.39
N GLU A 302 -5.68 17.04 14.68
CA GLU A 302 -5.48 15.68 14.18
C GLU A 302 -5.73 14.71 15.33
N TYR A 303 -6.42 13.63 15.01
CA TYR A 303 -6.57 12.52 15.94
C TYR A 303 -6.78 11.19 15.22
N SER A 304 -6.49 10.10 15.92
CA SER A 304 -6.99 8.76 15.58
C SER A 304 -7.87 8.24 16.72
N ALA A 305 -8.83 7.38 16.41
CA ALA A 305 -9.77 6.85 17.37
C ALA A 305 -9.90 5.33 17.26
N ASN A 306 -9.77 4.65 18.39
CA ASN A 306 -10.07 3.22 18.54
C ASN A 306 -11.04 2.97 19.69
N HIS A 307 -11.56 1.75 19.79
CA HIS A 307 -12.53 1.36 20.80
C HIS A 307 -12.01 0.19 21.64
N PHE A 308 -12.15 0.31 22.96
CA PHE A 308 -11.89 -0.78 23.91
C PHE A 308 -12.76 -0.61 25.17
N GLY A 309 -13.40 -1.70 25.62
CA GLY A 309 -14.32 -1.67 26.76
C GLY A 309 -15.51 -0.74 26.49
N ASP A 310 -15.75 0.19 27.41
CA ASP A 310 -16.83 1.19 27.32
C ASP A 310 -16.35 2.56 26.80
N TYR A 311 -15.14 2.62 26.25
CA TYR A 311 -14.46 3.87 25.89
C TYR A 311 -14.00 3.91 24.44
N PHE A 312 -14.06 5.10 23.86
CA PHE A 312 -13.21 5.46 22.75
C PHE A 312 -11.89 6.01 23.28
N TYR A 313 -10.79 5.58 22.67
CA TYR A 313 -9.45 6.09 22.95
C TYR A 313 -9.00 6.94 21.78
N ILE A 314 -8.56 8.15 22.09
CA ILE A 314 -8.30 9.22 21.13
C ILE A 314 -6.83 9.61 21.25
N LEU A 315 -6.01 9.24 20.25
CA LEU A 315 -4.66 9.77 20.12
C LEU A 315 -4.78 11.13 19.44
N SER A 316 -4.50 12.22 20.15
CA SER A 316 -4.82 13.57 19.67
C SER A 316 -3.66 14.55 19.84
N ASN A 317 -3.52 15.47 18.87
CA ASN A 317 -2.60 16.60 18.96
C ASN A 317 -3.18 17.83 19.68
N ASP A 318 -4.39 17.73 20.24
CA ASP A 318 -5.08 18.83 20.93
C ASP A 318 -4.21 19.36 22.09
N HIS A 319 -3.75 20.60 21.95
CA HIS A 319 -2.75 21.25 22.83
C HIS A 319 -1.49 20.39 23.10
N ALA A 320 -1.15 19.47 22.19
CA ALA A 320 -0.12 18.46 22.37
C ALA A 320 0.54 18.14 21.02
N LYS A 321 1.53 18.92 20.58
CA LYS A 321 2.17 18.73 19.26
C LYS A 321 2.73 17.32 19.04
N ASN A 322 3.24 16.68 20.10
CA ASN A 322 3.74 15.30 20.09
C ASN A 322 2.69 14.26 20.48
N PHE A 323 1.41 14.65 20.39
CA PHE A 323 0.22 13.88 20.75
C PHE A 323 0.13 13.48 22.23
N ARG A 324 -1.09 13.17 22.64
CA ARG A 324 -1.45 12.57 23.92
C ARG A 324 -2.55 11.53 23.71
N LEU A 325 -2.63 10.53 24.58
CA LEU A 325 -3.72 9.55 24.53
C LEU A 325 -4.79 9.94 25.54
N MET A 326 -5.98 10.22 25.03
CA MET A 326 -7.17 10.50 25.81
C MET A 326 -8.13 9.31 25.72
N ARG A 327 -9.09 9.23 26.65
CA ARG A 327 -10.25 8.35 26.52
C ARG A 327 -11.53 9.11 26.82
N THR A 328 -12.64 8.65 26.27
CA THR A 328 -13.97 9.23 26.51
C THR A 328 -15.03 8.13 26.51
N PRO A 329 -16.05 8.19 27.39
CA PRO A 329 -17.10 7.19 27.41
C PRO A 329 -17.84 7.14 26.07
N VAL A 330 -18.09 5.94 25.53
CA VAL A 330 -18.87 5.75 24.29
C VAL A 330 -20.26 6.38 24.38
N ALA A 331 -20.87 6.37 25.56
CA ALA A 331 -22.18 6.97 25.80
C ALA A 331 -22.17 8.51 25.71
N LYS A 332 -21.02 9.16 25.93
CA LYS A 332 -20.84 10.61 25.96
C LYS A 332 -19.46 11.01 25.41
N PRO A 333 -19.21 10.84 24.08
CA PRO A 333 -17.86 10.92 23.52
C PRO A 333 -17.31 12.36 23.39
N GLY A 334 -18.10 13.37 23.74
CA GLY A 334 -17.71 14.78 23.62
C GLY A 334 -16.44 15.13 24.41
N ARG A 335 -15.70 16.14 23.94
CA ARG A 335 -14.42 16.59 24.52
C ARG A 335 -14.52 16.90 26.02
N ASP A 336 -15.66 17.37 26.50
CA ASP A 336 -15.92 17.65 27.93
C ASP A 336 -15.80 16.41 28.85
N ASN A 337 -15.86 15.20 28.28
CA ASN A 337 -15.73 13.94 29.02
C ASN A 337 -14.37 13.25 28.77
N TRP A 338 -13.40 13.97 28.22
CA TRP A 338 -12.07 13.41 27.96
C TRP A 338 -11.28 13.25 29.25
N GLU A 339 -10.72 12.07 29.43
CA GLU A 339 -9.81 11.73 30.51
C GLU A 339 -8.43 11.40 29.91
N GLU A 340 -7.36 11.95 30.49
CA GLU A 340 -6.01 11.71 30.01
C GLU A 340 -5.51 10.32 30.44
N VAL A 341 -5.03 9.54 29.47
CA VAL A 341 -4.47 8.19 29.69
C VAL A 341 -2.95 8.23 29.62
N ILE A 342 -2.41 8.87 28.57
CA ILE A 342 -0.98 9.11 28.39
C ILE A 342 -0.79 10.61 28.16
N PRO A 343 -0.12 11.32 29.10
CA PRO A 343 0.10 12.75 28.96
C PRO A 343 1.07 13.06 27.82
N HIS A 344 0.94 14.28 27.29
CA HIS A 344 1.87 14.85 26.33
C HIS A 344 3.31 14.92 26.90
N ARG A 345 4.30 14.66 26.05
CA ARG A 345 5.73 14.82 26.35
C ARG A 345 6.42 15.60 25.23
N ALA A 346 7.13 16.66 25.58
CA ALA A 346 7.78 17.54 24.61
C ALA A 346 8.94 16.88 23.83
N ASP A 347 9.53 15.81 24.38
CA ASP A 347 10.66 15.07 23.81
C ASP A 347 10.28 13.71 23.19
N VAL A 348 9.00 13.31 23.25
CA VAL A 348 8.53 12.01 22.75
C VAL A 348 7.27 12.17 21.92
N LEU A 349 7.34 11.84 20.63
CA LEU A 349 6.19 11.72 19.75
C LEU A 349 5.46 10.40 20.04
N LEU A 350 4.20 10.46 20.43
CA LEU A 350 3.32 9.29 20.52
C LEU A 350 2.70 9.04 19.13
N GLU A 351 3.20 8.03 18.43
CA GLU A 351 2.80 7.75 17.03
C GLU A 351 1.56 6.86 16.94
N ASP A 352 1.43 5.86 17.81
CA ASP A 352 0.31 4.92 17.78
C ASP A 352 0.10 4.20 19.12
N PHE A 353 -0.99 3.46 19.24
CA PHE A 353 -1.29 2.60 20.38
C PHE A 353 -2.07 1.35 19.96
N GLU A 354 -1.92 0.27 20.71
CA GLU A 354 -2.59 -1.00 20.46
C GLU A 354 -3.10 -1.61 21.78
N PHE A 355 -4.34 -2.09 21.75
CA PHE A 355 -4.99 -2.70 22.91
C PHE A 355 -4.92 -4.22 22.86
N PHE A 356 -4.55 -4.79 24.01
CA PHE A 356 -4.75 -6.18 24.36
C PHE A 356 -5.69 -6.24 25.56
N ARG A 357 -6.12 -7.46 25.93
CA ARG A 357 -7.01 -7.68 27.08
C ARG A 357 -6.47 -7.02 28.35
N ASP A 358 -5.17 -7.20 28.59
CA ASP A 358 -4.51 -6.85 29.85
C ASP A 358 -3.41 -5.79 29.68
N TYR A 359 -3.07 -5.42 28.44
CA TYR A 359 -1.94 -4.54 28.14
C TYR A 359 -2.29 -3.46 27.12
N LEU A 360 -1.66 -2.30 27.28
CA LEU A 360 -1.61 -1.24 26.28
C LEU A 360 -0.18 -1.13 25.74
N VAL A 361 -0.01 -1.29 24.43
CA VAL A 361 1.27 -1.10 23.76
C VAL A 361 1.26 0.26 23.06
N LEU A 362 2.30 1.05 23.28
CA LEU A 362 2.47 2.37 22.68
C LEU A 362 3.65 2.35 21.72
N THR A 363 3.46 2.94 20.54
CA THR A 363 4.53 3.21 19.58
C THR A 363 4.96 4.66 19.74
N GLU A 364 6.21 4.87 20.14
CA GLU A 364 6.75 6.18 20.48
C GLU A 364 8.00 6.46 19.64
N ARG A 365 8.29 7.73 19.33
CA ARG A 365 9.56 8.15 18.75
C ARG A 365 10.27 9.12 19.68
N LYS A 366 11.50 8.76 20.04
CA LYS A 366 12.39 9.57 20.88
C LYS A 366 13.79 9.54 20.29
N ASP A 367 14.45 10.70 20.21
CA ASP A 367 15.81 10.83 19.65
C ASP A 367 15.93 10.22 18.23
N GLY A 368 14.86 10.31 17.43
CA GLY A 368 14.77 9.75 16.09
C GLY A 368 14.46 8.25 16.02
N LEU A 369 14.48 7.53 17.14
CA LEU A 369 14.29 6.07 17.20
C LEU A 369 12.87 5.70 17.61
N VAL A 370 12.33 4.65 16.98
CA VAL A 370 11.05 4.04 17.38
C VAL A 370 11.26 3.20 18.63
N GLN A 371 10.36 3.34 19.59
CA GLN A 371 10.31 2.63 20.86
C GLN A 371 8.91 2.04 21.07
N LEU A 372 8.87 0.83 21.63
CA LEU A 372 7.63 0.22 22.08
C LEU A 372 7.58 0.25 23.61
N ARG A 373 6.49 0.77 24.18
CA ARG A 373 6.26 0.80 25.62
C ARG A 373 5.02 -0.01 25.95
N VAL A 374 5.17 -1.02 26.80
CA VAL A 374 4.07 -1.87 27.27
C VAL A 374 3.66 -1.41 28.67
N ARG A 375 2.36 -1.25 28.90
CA ARG A 375 1.75 -0.93 30.19
C ARG A 375 0.75 -1.97 30.61
#